data_AF-A0A963LAB8-F1
#
_entry.id   AF-A0A963LAB8-F1
#
_cell.length_a   1.000
_cell.length_b   1.000
_cell.length_c   1.000
_cell.angle_alpha   90.00
_cell.angle_beta   90.00
_cell.angle_gamma   90.00
#
_symmetry.space_group_name_H-M   'P 1'
#
loop_
_entity.id
_entity.type
_entity.pdbx_description
1 polymer ?
#
loop_
_entity_poly.entity_id
_entity_poly.type
_entity_poly.pdbx_seq_one_letter_code
_entity_poly.pdbx_strand_id
1 'polypeptide(L)'
;SITDGQIVLDTKLFAEGHKPAVDVGTSVSRVGGKTQVRALRDAVGHMRLSYAQFLELELFTRFGERPEPRVKAQIERGQRLRALLSQPQFQPLRVVDQVVLALAWDAGLFDPLPVEAVSVVRARLPAWLDHDQPTLAPGVDAATRVTPELREAALASVQRLLADADLTPPISPTTPAPPVGPSS
;
A
#
# COMPACT_ATOMS: atom_id res chain seq x y z
N SER A 1 -27.49 -2.29 -13.36
CA SER A 1 -27.25 -1.77 -12.00
C SER A 1 -27.90 -2.71 -11.01
N ILE A 2 -27.21 -3.79 -10.65
CA ILE A 2 -27.69 -4.83 -9.71
C ILE A 2 -26.73 -4.98 -8.51
N THR A 3 -25.43 -4.80 -8.72
CA THR A 3 -24.41 -4.99 -7.67
C THR A 3 -24.30 -3.81 -6.71
N ASP A 4 -23.86 -4.09 -5.48
CA ASP A 4 -23.58 -3.10 -4.42
C ASP A 4 -22.24 -2.38 -4.59
N GLY A 5 -21.61 -2.49 -5.75
CA GLY A 5 -20.28 -1.97 -6.02
C GLY A 5 -19.65 -2.62 -7.22
N GLN A 6 -18.45 -2.16 -7.54
CA GLN A 6 -17.64 -2.65 -8.64
C GLN A 6 -16.15 -2.45 -8.32
N ILE A 7 -15.35 -3.44 -8.69
CA ILE A 7 -13.90 -3.34 -8.76
C ILE A 7 -13.57 -3.34 -10.25
N VAL A 8 -13.12 -2.20 -10.75
CA VAL A 8 -12.76 -2.03 -12.16
C VAL A 8 -11.28 -2.32 -12.31
N LEU A 9 -10.95 -3.25 -13.20
CA LEU A 9 -9.57 -3.57 -13.56
C LEU A 9 -9.21 -2.84 -14.86
N ASP A 10 -8.08 -2.16 -14.86
CA ASP A 10 -7.60 -1.37 -15.99
C ASP A 10 -6.38 -2.00 -16.66
N THR A 11 -6.40 -2.07 -17.99
CA THR A 11 -5.35 -2.73 -18.79
C THR A 11 -4.06 -1.93 -18.83
N LYS A 12 -4.13 -0.59 -18.77
CA LYS A 12 -2.96 0.28 -18.74
C LYS A 12 -2.23 0.15 -17.40
N LEU A 13 -2.96 0.13 -16.28
CA LEU A 13 -2.38 -0.13 -14.96
C LEU A 13 -1.67 -1.49 -14.93
N PHE A 14 -2.27 -2.53 -15.51
CA PHE A 14 -1.63 -3.84 -15.60
C PHE A 14 -0.34 -3.81 -16.44
N ALA A 15 -0.36 -3.13 -17.59
CA ALA A 15 0.79 -2.99 -18.47
C ALA A 15 1.94 -2.17 -17.83
N GLU A 16 1.60 -1.18 -17.00
CA GLU A 16 2.54 -0.40 -16.17
C GLU A 16 3.05 -1.18 -14.94
N GLY A 17 2.62 -2.44 -14.76
CA GLY A 17 3.07 -3.32 -13.69
C GLY A 17 2.34 -3.12 -12.36
N HIS A 18 1.29 -2.30 -12.32
CA HIS A 18 0.49 -2.06 -11.12
C HIS A 18 -0.46 -3.24 -10.88
N LYS A 19 -0.22 -4.00 -9.81
CA LYS A 19 -0.96 -5.22 -9.48
C LYS A 19 -1.38 -5.20 -8.02
N PRO A 20 -2.66 -5.38 -7.66
CA PRO A 20 -3.79 -5.55 -8.57
C PRO A 20 -4.09 -4.27 -9.36
N ALA A 21 -4.47 -4.41 -10.63
CA ALA A 21 -4.66 -3.30 -11.56
C ALA A 21 -6.01 -2.58 -11.35
N VAL A 22 -6.32 -2.21 -10.11
CA VAL A 22 -7.61 -1.61 -9.74
C VAL A 22 -7.62 -0.13 -10.05
N ASP A 23 -8.56 0.31 -10.88
CA ASP A 23 -8.87 1.74 -11.03
C ASP A 23 -9.62 2.21 -9.78
N VAL A 24 -8.91 2.87 -8.86
CA VAL A 24 -9.45 3.36 -7.59
C VAL A 24 -10.46 4.50 -7.78
N GLY A 25 -10.35 5.26 -8.88
CA GLY A 25 -11.26 6.36 -9.19
C GLY A 25 -12.64 5.85 -9.60
N THR A 26 -12.67 4.81 -10.42
CA THR A 26 -13.92 4.22 -10.95
C THR A 26 -14.48 3.12 -10.05
N SER A 27 -13.64 2.45 -9.26
CA SER A 27 -14.05 1.42 -8.31
C SER A 27 -14.77 2.01 -7.10
N VAL A 28 -15.93 1.44 -6.79
CA VAL A 28 -16.80 1.91 -5.71
C VAL A 28 -17.40 0.74 -4.94
N SER A 29 -17.67 0.97 -3.65
CA SER A 29 -18.49 0.09 -2.82
C SER A 29 -19.62 0.93 -2.23
N ARG A 30 -20.87 0.57 -2.52
CA ARG A 30 -22.09 1.21 -1.97
C ARG A 30 -22.31 0.83 -0.52
N VAL A 31 -21.88 -0.36 -0.10
CA VAL A 31 -21.83 -0.76 1.31
C VAL A 31 -20.81 0.09 2.08
N GLY A 32 -19.75 0.52 1.40
CA GLY A 32 -18.72 1.40 1.92
C GLY A 32 -17.93 0.76 3.07
N GLY A 33 -17.42 1.59 3.97
CA GLY A 33 -16.64 1.14 5.14
C GLY A 33 -17.48 0.57 6.28
N LYS A 34 -18.81 0.43 6.14
CA LYS A 34 -19.69 -0.02 7.24
C LYS A 34 -19.46 -1.47 7.62
N THR A 35 -19.02 -2.30 6.67
CA THR A 35 -18.70 -3.72 6.86
C THR A 35 -17.21 -3.99 7.10
N GLN A 36 -16.37 -2.95 7.08
CA GLN A 36 -14.94 -3.10 7.36
C GLN A 36 -14.72 -3.28 8.86
N VAL A 37 -13.71 -4.08 9.21
CA VAL A 37 -13.16 -4.12 10.57
C VAL A 37 -12.81 -2.69 10.97
N ARG A 38 -13.29 -2.26 12.14
CA ARG A 38 -13.26 -0.85 12.51
C ARG A 38 -11.83 -0.30 12.63
N ALA A 39 -10.90 -1.11 13.14
CA ALA A 39 -9.47 -0.77 13.19
C ALA A 39 -8.90 -0.51 11.79
N LEU A 40 -9.24 -1.33 10.78
CA LEU A 40 -8.81 -1.11 9.40
C LEU A 40 -9.38 0.19 8.84
N ARG A 41 -10.68 0.45 9.06
CA ARG A 41 -11.31 1.68 8.60
C ARG A 41 -10.64 2.93 9.19
N ASP A 42 -10.34 2.91 10.48
CA ASP A 42 -9.67 4.02 11.16
C ASP A 42 -8.23 4.22 10.63
N ALA A 43 -7.53 3.13 10.29
CA ALA A 43 -6.17 3.18 9.76
C ALA A 43 -6.09 3.69 8.30
N VAL A 44 -7.08 3.39 7.45
CA VAL A 44 -7.05 3.71 6.00
C VAL A 44 -7.80 4.99 5.62
N GLY A 45 -8.38 5.70 6.59
CA GLY A 45 -9.34 6.80 6.35
C GLY A 45 -8.85 7.89 5.38
N HIS A 46 -7.56 8.23 5.41
CA HIS A 46 -6.97 9.25 4.54
C HIS A 46 -6.29 8.69 3.28
N MET A 47 -6.12 7.37 3.17
CA MET A 47 -5.36 6.75 2.07
C MET A 47 -6.02 6.99 0.71
N ARG A 48 -7.35 6.85 0.61
CA ARG A 48 -8.07 7.05 -0.67
C ARG A 48 -7.89 8.47 -1.20
N LEU A 49 -8.08 9.48 -0.35
CA LEU A 49 -7.92 10.88 -0.73
C LEU A 49 -6.48 11.17 -1.14
N SER A 50 -5.52 10.70 -0.35
CA SER A 50 -4.09 10.92 -0.62
C SER A 50 -3.66 10.24 -1.92
N TYR A 51 -4.16 9.04 -2.21
CA TYR A 51 -3.88 8.34 -3.46
C TYR A 51 -4.49 9.06 -4.67
N ALA A 52 -5.73 9.55 -4.56
CA ALA A 52 -6.38 10.31 -5.62
C ALA A 52 -5.59 11.60 -5.97
N GLN A 53 -5.20 12.37 -4.95
CA GLN A 53 -4.37 13.57 -5.13
C GLN A 53 -3.02 13.23 -5.76
N PHE A 54 -2.40 12.13 -5.36
CA PHE A 54 -1.16 11.65 -5.99
C PHE A 54 -1.36 11.34 -7.49
N LEU A 55 -2.43 10.64 -7.86
CA LEU A 55 -2.70 10.32 -9.28
C LEU A 55 -2.90 11.58 -10.12
N GLU A 56 -3.58 12.59 -9.58
CA GLU A 56 -3.73 13.90 -10.22
C GLU A 56 -2.36 14.57 -10.43
N LEU A 57 -1.54 14.66 -9.37
CA LEU A 57 -0.21 15.27 -9.45
C LEU A 57 0.73 14.52 -10.39
N GLU A 58 0.69 13.18 -10.39
CA GLU A 58 1.50 12.37 -11.31
C GLU A 58 1.12 12.66 -12.76
N LEU A 59 -0.17 12.84 -13.06
CA LEU A 59 -0.62 13.24 -14.40
C LEU A 59 -0.11 14.64 -14.77
N PHE A 60 -0.22 15.61 -13.86
CA PHE A 60 0.24 16.99 -14.10
C PHE A 60 1.74 17.08 -14.40
N THR A 61 2.58 16.32 -13.68
CA THR A 61 4.03 16.34 -13.92
C THR A 61 4.45 15.79 -15.30
N ARG A 62 3.59 15.01 -15.98
CA ARG A 62 3.85 14.55 -17.36
C ARG A 62 3.79 15.68 -18.39
N PHE A 63 3.19 16.83 -18.05
CA PHE A 63 3.11 18.00 -18.93
C PHE A 63 4.34 18.92 -18.85
N GLY A 64 5.39 18.54 -18.11
CA GLY A 64 6.73 19.14 -18.21
C GLY A 64 7.02 20.28 -17.24
N GLU A 65 6.10 20.65 -16.36
CA GLU A 65 6.35 21.64 -15.31
C GLU A 65 7.15 21.03 -14.15
N ARG A 66 8.18 21.73 -13.69
CA ARG A 66 8.95 21.30 -12.51
C ARG A 66 8.09 21.51 -11.26
N PRO A 67 7.76 20.44 -10.52
CA PRO A 67 6.96 20.58 -9.31
C PRO A 67 7.77 21.31 -8.22
N GLU A 68 7.11 22.21 -7.51
CA GLU A 68 7.65 22.81 -6.29
C GLU A 68 7.98 21.73 -5.24
N PRO A 69 8.89 21.98 -4.28
CA PRO A 69 9.34 20.96 -3.32
C PRO A 69 8.21 20.23 -2.58
N ARG A 70 7.14 20.94 -2.23
CA ARG A 70 5.96 20.36 -1.58
C ARG A 70 5.22 19.36 -2.47
N VAL A 71 5.05 19.70 -3.75
CA VAL A 71 4.39 18.83 -4.73
C VAL A 71 5.26 17.60 -4.99
N LYS A 72 6.59 17.79 -5.09
CA LYS A 72 7.54 16.69 -5.23
C LYS A 72 7.43 15.70 -4.07
N ALA A 73 7.41 16.18 -2.83
CA ALA A 73 7.25 15.32 -1.65
C ALA A 73 5.91 14.54 -1.66
N GLN A 74 4.83 15.18 -2.13
CA GLN A 74 3.53 14.50 -2.23
C GLN A 74 3.53 13.40 -3.30
N ILE A 75 4.20 13.62 -4.43
CA ILE A 75 4.39 12.60 -5.47
C ILE A 75 5.24 11.44 -4.94
N GLU A 76 6.36 11.73 -4.29
CA GLU A 76 7.25 10.73 -3.70
C GLU A 76 6.53 9.87 -2.64
N ARG A 77 5.71 10.48 -1.78
CA ARG A 77 4.87 9.75 -0.81
C ARG A 77 3.79 8.92 -1.50
N GLY A 78 3.22 9.42 -2.59
CA GLY A 78 2.25 8.72 -3.41
C GLY A 78 2.82 7.50 -4.14
N GLN A 79 4.06 7.57 -4.62
CA GLN A 79 4.78 6.44 -5.20
C GLN A 79 4.97 5.30 -4.19
N ARG A 80 5.33 5.65 -2.94
CA ARG A 80 5.43 4.68 -1.83
C ARG A 80 4.07 4.08 -1.48
N LEU A 81 3.00 4.89 -1.48
CA LEU A 81 1.64 4.39 -1.31
C LEU A 81 1.26 3.40 -2.43
N ARG A 82 1.58 3.71 -3.69
CA ARG A 82 1.35 2.79 -4.81
C ARG A 82 2.09 1.47 -4.62
N ALA A 83 3.37 1.52 -4.24
CA ALA A 83 4.15 0.33 -3.96
C ALA A 83 3.58 -0.48 -2.78
N LEU A 84 3.10 0.18 -1.73
CA LEU A 84 2.46 -0.45 -0.58
C LEU A 84 1.17 -1.19 -0.97
N LEU A 85 0.35 -0.59 -1.84
CA LEU A 85 -0.89 -1.18 -2.35
C LEU A 85 -0.63 -2.34 -3.34
N SER A 86 0.59 -2.44 -3.89
CA SER A 86 0.94 -3.47 -4.87
C SER A 86 1.10 -4.86 -4.24
N GLN A 87 0.29 -5.81 -4.66
CA GLN A 87 0.20 -7.17 -4.11
C GLN A 87 0.45 -8.26 -5.15
N PRO A 88 1.42 -9.16 -4.91
CA PRO A 88 1.58 -10.38 -5.69
C PRO A 88 0.39 -11.32 -5.56
N GLN A 89 0.19 -12.17 -6.57
CA GLN A 89 -0.85 -13.18 -6.55
C GLN A 89 -0.60 -14.20 -5.43
N PHE A 90 -1.67 -14.70 -4.80
CA PHE A 90 -1.63 -15.70 -3.73
C PHE A 90 -0.86 -15.30 -2.46
N GLN A 91 -0.64 -13.99 -2.26
CA GLN A 91 -0.01 -13.45 -1.05
C GLN A 91 -0.96 -12.46 -0.34
N PRO A 92 -2.13 -12.92 0.16
CA PRO A 92 -3.03 -12.07 0.93
C PRO A 92 -2.40 -11.66 2.26
N LEU A 93 -2.60 -10.40 2.63
CA LEU A 93 -2.25 -9.88 3.95
C LEU A 93 -3.42 -10.05 4.92
N ARG A 94 -3.13 -10.39 6.18
CA ARG A 94 -4.15 -10.41 7.24
C ARG A 94 -4.59 -8.99 7.56
N VAL A 95 -5.74 -8.84 8.24
CA VAL A 95 -6.25 -7.52 8.64
C VAL A 95 -5.24 -6.78 9.52
N VAL A 96 -4.61 -7.46 10.49
CA VAL A 96 -3.54 -6.87 11.32
C VAL A 96 -2.39 -6.33 10.47
N ASP A 97 -1.92 -7.09 9.47
CA ASP A 97 -0.80 -6.67 8.62
C ASP A 97 -1.19 -5.41 7.81
N GLN A 98 -2.42 -5.39 7.27
CA GLN A 98 -2.95 -4.22 6.53
C GLN A 98 -3.09 -2.99 7.44
N VAL A 99 -3.57 -3.16 8.67
CA VAL A 99 -3.70 -2.08 9.66
C VAL A 99 -2.33 -1.50 10.00
N VAL A 100 -1.36 -2.35 10.33
CA VAL A 100 -0.01 -1.92 10.72
C VAL A 100 0.69 -1.19 9.58
N LEU A 101 0.61 -1.71 8.34
CA LEU A 101 1.14 -1.03 7.15
C LEU A 101 0.50 0.33 6.90
N ALA A 102 -0.83 0.42 7.03
CA ALA A 102 -1.56 1.68 6.85
C ALA A 102 -1.16 2.72 7.90
N LEU A 103 -1.04 2.32 9.17
CA LEU A 103 -0.60 3.21 10.25
C LEU A 103 0.85 3.69 10.04
N ALA A 104 1.75 2.80 9.61
CA ALA A 104 3.14 3.17 9.31
C ALA A 104 3.25 4.15 8.13
N TRP A 105 2.41 3.98 7.11
CA TRP A 105 2.34 4.93 5.98
C TRP A 105 1.78 6.28 6.39
N ASP A 106 0.72 6.30 7.20
CA ASP A 106 0.12 7.52 7.74
C ASP A 106 1.14 8.31 8.58
N ALA A 107 1.95 7.60 9.38
CA ALA A 107 3.04 8.16 10.18
C ALA A 107 4.30 8.57 9.38
N GLY A 108 4.34 8.35 8.06
CA GLY A 108 5.47 8.74 7.21
C GLY A 108 6.72 7.84 7.35
N LEU A 109 6.60 6.65 7.94
CA LEU A 109 7.76 5.75 8.16
C LEU A 109 8.38 5.23 6.86
N PHE A 110 7.64 5.26 5.75
CA PHE A 110 8.14 4.86 4.43
C PHE A 110 8.78 6.03 3.66
N ASP A 111 8.58 7.28 4.07
CA ASP A 111 9.08 8.46 3.36
C ASP A 111 10.61 8.46 3.14
N PRO A 112 11.46 8.04 4.11
CA PRO A 112 12.91 7.98 3.89
C PRO A 112 13.35 6.78 3.05
N LEU A 113 12.48 5.79 2.80
CA LEU A 113 12.84 4.57 2.10
C LEU A 113 12.83 4.75 0.58
N PRO A 114 13.70 4.05 -0.18
CA PRO A 114 13.50 3.90 -1.61
C PRO A 114 12.19 3.14 -1.89
N VAL A 115 11.56 3.41 -3.04
CA VAL A 115 10.23 2.87 -3.38
C VAL A 115 10.24 1.33 -3.40
N GLU A 116 11.34 0.74 -3.85
CA GLU A 116 11.53 -0.70 -3.97
C GLU A 116 11.54 -1.39 -2.60
N ALA A 117 12.08 -0.73 -1.57
CA ALA A 117 12.13 -1.26 -0.21
C ALA A 117 10.74 -1.40 0.42
N VAL A 118 9.75 -0.61 -0.01
CA VAL A 118 8.36 -0.72 0.50
C VAL A 118 7.81 -2.13 0.27
N SER A 119 8.10 -2.72 -0.89
CA SER A 119 7.66 -4.09 -1.22
C SER A 119 8.30 -5.15 -0.32
N VAL A 120 9.57 -4.94 0.06
CA VAL A 120 10.32 -5.81 0.98
C VAL A 120 9.73 -5.76 2.37
N VAL A 121 9.51 -4.55 2.90
CA VAL A 121 8.90 -4.35 4.22
C VAL A 121 7.55 -5.02 4.28
N ARG A 122 6.71 -4.79 3.27
CA ARG A 122 5.39 -5.40 3.15
C ARG A 122 5.44 -6.94 3.17
N ALA A 123 6.39 -7.55 2.48
CA ALA A 123 6.52 -9.00 2.42
C ALA A 123 7.06 -9.60 3.73
N ARG A 124 7.95 -8.87 4.43
CA ARG A 124 8.56 -9.31 5.69
C ARG A 124 7.65 -9.10 6.90
N LEU A 125 6.78 -8.09 6.86
CA LEU A 125 5.98 -7.67 8.01
C LEU A 125 5.17 -8.82 8.67
N PRO A 126 4.47 -9.70 7.93
CA PRO A 126 3.65 -10.73 8.59
C PRO A 126 4.46 -11.64 9.52
N ALA A 127 5.58 -12.18 9.03
CA ALA A 127 6.47 -13.02 9.82
C ALA A 127 7.15 -12.24 10.96
N TRP A 128 7.46 -10.96 10.73
CA TRP A 128 7.99 -10.09 11.76
C TRP A 128 6.99 -9.90 12.91
N LEU A 129 5.73 -9.59 12.61
CA LEU A 129 4.70 -9.38 13.62
C LEU A 129 4.45 -10.64 14.45
N ASP A 130 4.47 -11.82 13.81
CA ASP A 130 4.29 -13.09 14.51
C ASP A 130 5.40 -13.37 15.54
N HIS A 131 6.63 -12.93 15.26
CA HIS A 131 7.78 -13.09 16.14
C HIS A 131 7.89 -11.97 17.18
N ASP A 132 7.80 -10.71 16.73
CA ASP A 132 8.13 -9.51 17.51
C ASP A 132 6.96 -9.02 18.38
N GLN A 133 5.72 -9.22 17.91
CA GLN A 133 4.51 -8.68 18.54
C GLN A 133 3.30 -9.62 18.35
N PRO A 134 3.34 -10.84 18.90
CA PRO A 134 2.27 -11.83 18.71
C PRO A 134 0.91 -11.37 19.28
N THR A 135 0.90 -10.38 20.17
CA THR A 135 -0.31 -9.80 20.78
C THR A 135 -0.99 -8.75 19.89
N LEU A 136 -0.34 -8.24 18.85
CA LEU A 136 -0.94 -7.23 17.96
C LEU A 136 -2.12 -7.80 17.18
N ALA A 137 -2.05 -9.04 16.71
CA ALA A 137 -3.13 -9.65 15.93
C ALA A 137 -4.42 -9.82 16.77
N PRO A 138 -4.38 -10.45 17.96
CA PRO A 138 -5.53 -10.46 18.88
C PRO A 138 -5.99 -9.05 19.27
N GLY A 139 -5.05 -8.12 19.44
CA GLY A 139 -5.35 -6.72 19.75
C GLY A 139 -6.19 -6.04 18.68
N VAL A 140 -5.84 -6.22 17.39
CA VAL A 140 -6.61 -5.68 16.26
C VAL A 140 -8.00 -6.33 16.15
N ASP A 141 -8.09 -7.65 16.36
CA ASP A 141 -9.36 -8.38 16.25
C ASP A 141 -10.33 -8.03 17.40
N ALA A 142 -9.82 -7.84 18.62
CA ALA A 142 -10.60 -7.42 19.77
C ALA A 142 -10.93 -5.92 19.73
N ALA A 143 -10.08 -5.11 19.10
CA ALA A 143 -10.21 -3.66 19.11
C ALA A 143 -11.38 -3.19 18.24
N THR A 144 -12.30 -2.46 18.87
CA THR A 144 -13.36 -1.74 18.17
C THR A 144 -12.86 -0.47 17.50
N ARG A 145 -11.59 -0.07 17.64
CA ARG A 145 -10.95 1.10 17.01
C ARG A 145 -9.43 1.04 17.16
N VAL A 146 -8.68 1.81 16.37
CA VAL A 146 -7.25 1.99 16.66
C VAL A 146 -7.10 2.83 17.94
N THR A 147 -6.63 2.22 19.02
CA THR A 147 -6.30 2.92 20.27
C THR A 147 -4.88 3.51 20.20
N PRO A 148 -4.54 4.50 21.06
CA PRO A 148 -3.19 5.03 21.13
C PRO A 148 -2.15 3.95 21.38
N GLU A 149 -2.43 3.00 22.27
CA GLU A 149 -1.51 1.92 22.65
C GLU A 149 -1.29 0.96 21.48
N LEU A 150 -2.36 0.60 20.76
CA LEU A 150 -2.26 -0.24 19.56
C LEU A 150 -1.44 0.46 18.47
N ARG A 151 -1.68 1.76 18.26
CA ARG A 151 -0.93 2.57 17.29
C ARG A 151 0.55 2.62 17.65
N GLU A 152 0.87 2.93 18.91
CA GLU A 152 2.24 3.03 19.38
C GLU A 152 2.99 1.70 19.22
N ALA A 153 2.37 0.58 19.64
CA ALA A 153 2.94 -0.76 19.49
C ALA A 153 3.17 -1.12 18.01
N ALA A 154 2.21 -0.81 17.13
CA ALA A 154 2.34 -1.04 15.68
C ALA A 154 3.50 -0.23 15.07
N LEU A 155 3.59 1.06 15.38
CA LEU A 155 4.65 1.93 14.86
C LEU A 155 6.03 1.53 15.37
N ALA A 156 6.14 1.20 16.66
CA ALA A 156 7.39 0.73 17.25
C ALA A 156 7.87 -0.59 16.64
N SER A 157 6.95 -1.52 16.33
CA SER A 157 7.31 -2.77 15.65
C SER A 157 7.82 -2.52 14.24
N VAL A 158 7.16 -1.65 13.46
CA VAL A 158 7.62 -1.29 12.11
C VAL A 158 8.96 -0.55 12.17
N GLN A 159 9.17 0.38 13.09
CA GLN A 159 10.46 1.05 13.24
C GLN A 159 11.61 0.07 13.52
N ARG A 160 11.36 -0.97 14.33
CA ARG A 160 12.36 -2.03 14.58
C ARG A 160 12.60 -2.88 13.33
N LEU A 161 11.55 -3.24 12.59
CA LEU A 161 11.68 -3.90 11.29
C LEU A 161 12.49 -3.05 10.30
N LEU A 162 12.31 -1.72 10.31
CA LEU A 162 13.03 -0.82 9.42
C LEU A 162 14.50 -0.60 9.82
N ALA A 163 14.81 -0.71 11.11
CA ALA A 163 16.17 -0.66 11.63
C ALA A 163 16.95 -1.96 11.38
N ASP A 164 16.26 -3.04 11.07
CA ASP A 164 16.88 -4.31 10.71
C ASP A 164 17.53 -4.22 9.31
N ALA A 165 18.81 -4.61 9.21
CA ALA A 165 19.68 -4.30 8.08
C ALA A 165 19.28 -4.96 6.73
N ASP A 166 18.35 -5.93 6.75
CA ASP A 166 17.94 -6.71 5.58
C ASP A 166 16.75 -6.09 4.80
N LEU A 167 16.78 -4.78 4.53
CA LEU A 167 15.81 -4.12 3.65
C LEU A 167 16.23 -4.10 2.17
N THR A 168 17.34 -4.78 1.83
CA THR A 168 17.80 -4.85 0.44
C THR A 168 16.80 -5.67 -0.38
N PRO A 169 16.22 -5.12 -1.46
CA PRO A 169 15.27 -5.88 -2.26
C PRO A 169 15.94 -7.10 -2.87
N PRO A 170 15.28 -8.28 -2.86
CA PRO A 170 15.76 -9.39 -3.66
C PRO A 170 15.78 -8.91 -5.12
N ILE A 171 16.92 -9.13 -5.78
CA ILE A 171 17.06 -8.86 -7.22
C ILE A 171 15.98 -9.70 -7.91
N SER A 172 14.89 -9.07 -8.34
CA SER A 172 13.85 -9.80 -9.08
C SER A 172 14.50 -10.37 -10.33
N PRO A 173 14.36 -11.67 -10.65
CA PRO A 173 14.77 -12.15 -11.95
C PRO A 173 13.96 -11.37 -12.97
N THR A 174 14.63 -10.64 -13.84
CA THR A 174 14.01 -10.02 -15.00
C THR A 174 13.36 -11.14 -15.79
N THR A 175 12.04 -11.31 -15.66
CA THR A 175 11.30 -12.18 -16.57
C THR A 175 11.51 -11.61 -17.96
N PRO A 176 12.19 -12.32 -18.88
CA PRO A 176 12.38 -11.80 -20.22
C PRO A 176 11.00 -11.58 -20.84
N ALA A 177 10.82 -10.42 -21.49
CA ALA A 177 9.63 -10.13 -22.25
C ALA A 177 9.35 -11.29 -23.23
N PRO A 178 8.08 -11.73 -23.37
CA PRO A 178 7.75 -12.77 -24.33
C PRO A 178 8.20 -12.33 -25.73
N PRO A 179 8.78 -13.22 -26.55
CA PRO A 179 9.23 -12.86 -27.89
C PRO A 179 8.04 -12.34 -28.68
N VAL A 180 8.17 -11.11 -29.18
CA VAL A 180 7.24 -10.55 -30.16
C VAL A 180 7.37 -11.42 -31.42
N GLY A 181 6.44 -12.35 -31.60
CA GLY A 181 6.36 -13.14 -32.83
C GLY A 181 6.09 -12.23 -34.02
N PRO A 182 6.66 -12.52 -35.21
CA PRO A 182 6.45 -11.69 -36.37
C PRO A 182 4.98 -11.71 -36.78
N SER A 183 4.36 -10.54 -36.83
CA SER A 183 3.07 -10.36 -37.52
C SER A 183 3.25 -10.77 -38.98
N SER A 184 2.56 -11.85 -39.37
CA SER A 184 2.32 -12.22 -40.77
C SER A 184 0.88 -11.85 -41.13
#